data_AF-A0A961AMC1-F1
#
_entry.id   AF-A0A961AMC1-F1
#
_cell.length_a   1.000
_cell.length_b   1.000
_cell.length_c   1.000
_cell.angle_alpha   90.00
_cell.angle_beta   90.00
_cell.angle_gamma   90.00
#
_symmetry.space_group_name_H-M   'P 1'
#
loop_
_entity.id
_entity.type
_entity.pdbx_description
1 polymer ?
#
loop_
_entity_poly.entity_id
_entity_poly.type
_entity_poly.pdbx_seq_one_letter_code
_entity_poly.pdbx_strand_id
1 'polypeptide(L)'
;MSAAPHPDSAALQALQQDLYQEELRRARAMTEEQRLQEVFELSNHQFGMMLAGAMHRIGTTDEDEGWREVRRWMHRLNRTHDHGFYSTQRPSAS
;
A
#
# COMPACT_ATOMS: atom_id res chain seq x y z
N MET A 1 -19.06 -28.04 13.25
CA MET A 1 -19.26 -27.35 14.55
C MET A 1 -18.88 -25.91 14.34
N SER A 2 -19.85 -24.99 14.34
CA SER A 2 -19.60 -23.56 14.15
C SER A 2 -19.04 -22.99 15.46
N ALA A 3 -17.87 -22.37 15.42
CA ALA A 3 -17.34 -21.63 16.57
C ALA A 3 -18.28 -20.46 16.87
N ALA A 4 -18.75 -20.33 18.11
CA ALA A 4 -19.50 -19.17 18.54
C ALA A 4 -18.63 -17.91 18.40
N PRO A 5 -19.18 -16.77 17.95
CA PRO A 5 -18.41 -15.54 17.86
C PRO A 5 -17.84 -15.16 19.23
N HIS A 6 -16.54 -14.79 19.27
CA HIS A 6 -15.89 -14.33 20.49
C HIS A 6 -16.66 -13.11 21.01
N PRO A 7 -16.93 -12.98 22.33
CA PRO A 7 -17.68 -11.84 22.89
C PRO A 7 -17.08 -10.47 22.51
N ASP A 8 -15.79 -10.45 22.18
CA ASP A 8 -15.06 -9.25 21.76
C ASP A 8 -15.19 -8.94 20.27
N SER A 9 -15.68 -9.84 19.42
CA SER A 9 -15.73 -9.63 17.97
C SER A 9 -16.72 -8.53 17.58
N ALA A 10 -17.87 -8.48 18.26
CA ALA A 10 -18.86 -7.43 18.03
C ALA A 10 -18.35 -6.05 18.48
N ALA A 11 -17.63 -6.01 19.59
CA ALA A 11 -17.00 -4.78 20.09
C ALA A 11 -15.87 -4.30 19.16
N LEU A 12 -15.02 -5.21 18.69
CA LEU A 12 -13.97 -4.91 17.70
C LEU A 12 -14.56 -4.44 16.37
N GLN A 13 -15.65 -5.05 15.91
CA GLN A 13 -16.32 -4.65 14.68
C GLN A 13 -16.96 -3.27 14.81
N ALA A 14 -17.57 -2.96 15.96
CA ALA A 14 -18.10 -1.63 16.24
C ALA A 14 -16.97 -0.59 16.27
N LEU A 15 -15.85 -0.88 16.94
CA LEU A 15 -14.67 0.00 16.95
C LEU A 15 -14.10 0.22 15.54
N GLN A 16 -13.97 -0.84 14.75
CA GLN A 16 -13.51 -0.72 13.36
C GLN A 16 -14.44 0.16 12.53
N GLN A 17 -15.76 0.01 12.71
CA GLN A 17 -16.75 0.82 12.02
C GLN A 17 -16.65 2.29 12.44
N ASP A 18 -16.47 2.57 13.74
CA ASP A 18 -16.34 3.94 14.25
C ASP A 18 -15.10 4.63 13.69
N LEU A 19 -13.95 3.95 13.70
CA LEU A 19 -12.70 4.43 13.10
C LEU A 19 -12.87 4.71 11.60
N TYR A 20 -13.50 3.81 10.87
CA TYR A 20 -13.75 3.99 9.44
C TYR A 20 -14.66 5.20 9.16
N GLN A 21 -15.72 5.39 9.95
CA GLN A 21 -16.60 6.55 9.81
C GLN A 21 -15.88 7.86 10.16
N GLU A 22 -15.00 7.85 11.15
CA GLU A 22 -14.16 9.00 11.49
C GLU A 22 -13.21 9.37 10.35
N GLU A 23 -12.49 8.40 9.78
CA GLU A 23 -11.61 8.61 8.63
C GLU A 23 -12.38 9.17 7.43
N LEU A 24 -13.56 8.64 7.14
CA LEU A 24 -14.42 9.17 6.07
C LEU A 24 -14.83 10.62 6.29
N ARG A 25 -15.22 10.98 7.52
CA ARG A 25 -15.58 12.38 7.84
C ARG A 25 -14.36 13.28 7.68
N ARG A 26 -13.20 12.85 8.17
CA ARG A 26 -11.93 13.57 8.05
C ARG A 26 -11.57 13.81 6.58
N ALA A 27 -11.58 12.76 5.76
CA ALA A 27 -11.27 12.82 4.34
C ALA A 27 -12.22 13.75 3.57
N ARG A 28 -13.51 13.74 3.92
CA ARG A 28 -14.51 14.65 3.31
C ARG A 28 -14.33 16.11 3.70
N ALA A 29 -13.81 16.38 4.89
CA ALA A 29 -13.58 17.73 5.39
C ALA A 29 -12.28 18.37 4.89
N MET A 30 -11.38 17.59 4.26
CA MET A 30 -10.09 18.09 3.80
C MET A 30 -10.19 19.00 2.59
N THR A 31 -9.41 20.08 2.64
CA THR A 31 -9.08 20.89 1.47
C THR A 31 -8.23 20.08 0.48
N GLU A 32 -8.09 20.60 -0.75
CA GLU A 32 -7.24 19.98 -1.77
C GLU A 32 -5.76 19.98 -1.35
N GLU A 33 -5.29 21.07 -0.73
CA GLU A 33 -3.92 21.18 -0.22
C GLU A 33 -3.63 20.14 0.88
N GLN A 34 -4.59 19.94 1.80
CA GLN A 34 -4.47 18.93 2.85
C GLN A 34 -4.44 17.52 2.27
N ARG A 35 -5.29 17.23 1.28
CA ARG A 35 -5.27 15.94 0.58
C ARG A 35 -3.93 15.70 -0.14
N LEU A 36 -3.40 16.72 -0.80
CA LEU A 36 -2.10 16.61 -1.46
C LEU A 36 -0.98 16.32 -0.46
N GLN A 37 -0.99 17.00 0.69
CA GLN A 37 -0.04 16.76 1.76
C GLN A 37 -0.12 15.32 2.29
N GLU A 38 -1.32 14.80 2.55
CA GLU A 38 -1.48 13.39 2.97
C GLU A 38 -0.94 12.41 1.93
N VAL A 39 -1.18 12.68 0.64
CA VAL A 39 -0.64 11.85 -0.44
C VAL A 39 0.89 11.85 -0.44
N PHE A 40 1.52 13.01 -0.20
CA PHE A 40 2.98 13.07 -0.08
C PHE A 40 3.49 12.32 1.14
N GLU A 41 2.85 12.45 2.30
CA GLU A 41 3.24 11.73 3.51
C GLU A 41 3.15 10.20 3.31
N LEU A 42 2.04 9.72 2.75
CA LEU A 42 1.85 8.31 2.44
C LEU A 42 2.91 7.81 1.43
N SER A 43 3.16 8.58 0.38
CA SER A 43 4.13 8.23 -0.66
C SER A 43 5.55 8.19 -0.09
N ASN A 44 5.93 9.18 0.72
CA ASN A 44 7.25 9.25 1.35
C ASN A 44 7.47 8.08 2.31
N HIS A 45 6.47 7.72 3.11
CA HIS A 45 6.54 6.55 3.98
C HIS A 45 6.76 5.27 3.16
N GLN A 46 5.97 5.07 2.10
CA GLN A 46 6.08 3.90 1.24
C GLN A 46 7.45 3.82 0.57
N PHE A 47 7.95 4.93 0.05
CA PHE A 47 9.28 5.02 -0.55
C PHE A 47 10.39 4.73 0.46
N GLY A 48 10.26 5.21 1.70
CA GLY A 48 11.19 4.88 2.79
C GLY A 48 11.21 3.38 3.11
N MET A 49 10.04 2.73 3.17
CA MET A 49 9.94 1.28 3.39
C MET A 49 10.58 0.47 2.26
N MET A 50 10.38 0.90 1.00
CA MET A 50 11.02 0.28 -0.16
C MET A 50 12.54 0.40 -0.11
N LEU A 51 13.05 1.59 0.23
CA LEU A 51 14.49 1.84 0.37
C LEU A 51 15.08 0.96 1.47
N ALA A 52 14.47 0.94 2.65
CA ALA A 52 14.93 0.13 3.77
C ALA A 52 14.98 -1.37 3.40
N GLY A 53 13.95 -1.88 2.72
CA GLY A 53 13.92 -3.25 2.22
C GLY A 53 15.00 -3.54 1.18
N ALA A 54 15.28 -2.60 0.28
CA ALA A 54 16.35 -2.72 -0.72
C ALA A 54 17.74 -2.75 -0.07
N MET A 55 18.01 -1.80 0.81
CA MET A 55 19.28 -1.71 1.55
C MET A 55 19.52 -2.96 2.40
N HIS A 56 18.50 -3.43 3.12
CA HIS A 56 18.57 -4.66 3.90
C HIS A 56 18.89 -5.87 3.02
N ARG A 57 18.23 -6.01 1.86
CA ARG A 57 18.41 -7.15 0.96
C ARG A 57 19.81 -7.22 0.35
N ILE A 58 20.41 -6.08 0.00
CA ILE A 58 21.75 -6.03 -0.61
C ILE A 58 22.86 -5.85 0.42
N GLY A 59 22.51 -5.71 1.72
CA GLY A 59 23.47 -5.60 2.81
C GLY A 59 24.27 -4.30 2.80
N THR A 60 23.67 -3.20 2.31
CA THR A 60 24.34 -1.88 2.23
C THR A 60 23.74 -0.89 3.20
N THR A 61 24.53 0.13 3.54
CA THR A 61 24.07 1.34 4.23
C THR A 61 24.15 2.58 3.34
N ASP A 62 24.60 2.44 2.08
CA ASP A 62 24.58 3.51 1.08
C ASP A 62 23.16 3.69 0.51
N GLU A 63 22.55 4.84 0.80
CA GLU A 63 21.21 5.18 0.31
C GLU A 63 21.15 5.29 -1.22
N ASP A 64 22.20 5.81 -1.87
CA ASP A 64 22.23 5.92 -3.33
C ASP A 64 22.24 4.54 -3.97
N GLU A 65 22.93 3.58 -3.35
CA GLU A 65 22.91 2.17 -3.75
C GLU A 65 21.54 1.53 -3.53
N GLY A 66 20.92 1.80 -2.38
CA GLY A 66 19.55 1.39 -2.09
C GLY A 66 18.56 1.88 -3.16
N TRP A 67 18.61 3.17 -3.51
CA TRP A 67 17.75 3.75 -4.55
C TRP A 67 18.03 3.19 -5.94
N ARG A 68 19.28 2.87 -6.27
CA ARG A 68 19.62 2.16 -7.52
C ARG A 68 18.91 0.80 -7.58
N GLU A 69 18.88 0.06 -6.48
CA GLU A 69 18.20 -1.24 -6.42
C GLU A 69 16.67 -1.11 -6.45
N VAL A 70 16.09 -0.13 -5.75
CA VAL A 70 14.64 0.17 -5.85
C VAL A 70 14.24 0.46 -7.29
N ARG A 71 14.99 1.30 -8.01
CA ARG A 71 14.75 1.59 -9.43
C ARG A 71 14.81 0.32 -10.29
N ARG A 72 15.75 -0.58 -10.02
CA ARG A 72 15.86 -1.87 -10.70
C ARG A 72 14.61 -2.74 -10.47
N TRP A 73 14.06 -2.77 -9.26
CA TRP A 73 12.84 -3.51 -8.96
C TRP A 73 11.63 -2.93 -9.68
N MET A 74 11.46 -1.60 -9.64
CA MET A 74 10.38 -0.92 -10.36
C MET A 74 10.46 -1.18 -11.87
N HIS A 75 11.66 -1.15 -12.45
CA HIS A 75 11.84 -1.49 -13.86
C HIS A 75 11.44 -2.94 -14.17
N ARG A 76 11.76 -3.89 -13.28
CA ARG A 76 11.31 -5.29 -13.43
C ARG A 76 9.79 -5.43 -13.34
N LEU A 77 9.15 -4.71 -12.41
CA LEU A 77 7.70 -4.71 -12.26
C LEU A 77 7.03 -4.13 -13.51
N ASN A 78 7.51 -2.98 -14.01
CA ASN A 78 7.00 -2.36 -15.23
C ASN A 78 7.11 -3.30 -16.44
N ARG A 79 8.27 -3.94 -16.65
CA ARG A 79 8.39 -4.93 -17.74
C ARG A 79 7.40 -6.08 -17.60
N THR A 80 7.17 -6.57 -16.38
CA THR A 80 6.21 -7.67 -16.15
C THR A 80 4.77 -7.23 -16.45
N HIS A 81 4.43 -5.98 -16.10
CA HIS A 81 3.16 -5.36 -16.46
C HIS A 81 3.02 -5.21 -17.98
N ASP A 82 4.03 -4.66 -18.66
CA ASP A 82 4.02 -4.41 -20.10
C ASP A 82 3.92 -5.70 -20.92
N HIS A 83 4.44 -6.81 -20.40
CA HIS A 83 4.32 -8.13 -21.01
C HIS A 83 2.99 -8.84 -20.69
N GLY A 84 2.04 -8.18 -20.01
CA GLY A 84 0.68 -8.68 -19.81
C GLY A 84 0.57 -9.86 -18.84
N PHE A 85 1.61 -10.18 -18.08
CA PHE A 85 1.60 -11.32 -17.13
C PHE A 85 0.60 -11.13 -15.97
N TYR A 86 0.12 -9.90 -15.76
CA TYR A 86 -0.93 -9.55 -14.78
C TYR A 86 -2.25 -9.12 -15.43
N SER A 87 -2.50 -9.47 -16.70
CA SER A 87 -3.79 -9.19 -17.33
C SER A 87 -4.89 -10.04 -16.70
N THR A 88 -5.79 -9.40 -15.95
CA THR A 88 -7.04 -9.99 -15.44
C THR A 88 -8.17 -10.01 -16.49
N GLN A 89 -7.88 -9.59 -17.72
CA GLN A 89 -8.83 -9.72 -18.82
C GLN A 89 -8.90 -11.18 -19.25
N ARG A 90 -9.93 -11.88 -18.76
CA ARG A 90 -10.34 -13.17 -19.30
C ARG A 90 -10.67 -12.95 -20.79
N PRO A 91 -10.00 -13.62 -21.75
CA PRO A 91 -10.34 -13.47 -23.15
C PRO A 91 -11.81 -13.85 -23.33
N SER A 92 -12.59 -12.95 -23.94
CA SER A 92 -13.97 -13.24 -24.33
C SER A 92 -13.94 -14.42 -25.31
N ALA A 93 -14.47 -15.56 -24.87
CA ALA A 93 -14.63 -16.73 -25.72
C ALA A 93 -15.43 -16.33 -26.97
N SER A 94 -14.82 -16.54 -28.13
CA SER A 94 -15.52 -16.53 -29.42
C SER A 94 -16.27 -17.84 -29.62
#